data_AF-A0A7S3E967-F1
#
_entry.id   AF-A0A7S3E967-F1
#
_cell.length_a   1.000
_cell.length_b   1.000
_cell.length_c   1.000
_cell.angle_alpha   90.00
_cell.angle_beta   90.00
_cell.angle_gamma   90.00
#
_symmetry.space_group_name_H-M   'P 1'
#
loop_
_entity.id
_entity.type
_entity.pdbx_description
1 polymer ?
#
loop_
_entity_poly.entity_id
_entity_poly.type
_entity_poly.pdbx_seq_one_letter_code
_entity_poly.pdbx_strand_id
1 'polypeptide(L)'
;MRSSVSLLRVCRRLGEGDLAILLPHLLPRITPLLNNSLDLRHEERLQLLEAAAHGSNHFSSLADQSLYLESLLHGTLNMLAEFRAAGVLEELSKFNALSMDVHARERLSEVVHTCEVASHAVRTSALNRKVFPAVLEPMVLLMRTIHELNPPPTARELVVILNLETAPGSKDAMDRLQQMGVALGDEANIARQHFVGKLRDSTYEVIANACSKNLSDSLLVQEMVFSSVLESVAVLEPVSIYSFVRVVVRLVLHTCGSTFCASLVNTVTRIQARIVDGIARLNSIESTSESIALDHAWRLVQRACVDAVREPALRAAGRLEEGLEDNFPEEFRALLLQSMSSFDSHASESSAQTVLKGMAVFQPAPVLQACMQALCKASLHSVHESVITVLLAAISSSPQQSASWLVSASNVSAQSVEELVSRISSSGKKSGRNALKTFIREKLGIAFGVPEGSAKVRAVLDLDHPLIIPGKSQGQFKDPAAARQRTEALHAQVPIDLAHAFDEPDKS
;
A
#
# COMPACT_ATOMS: atom_id res chain seq x y z
N MET A 1 11.87 -27.71 13.81
CA MET A 1 10.71 -26.93 13.30
C MET A 1 9.49 -26.85 14.22
N ARG A 2 8.98 -27.93 14.86
CA ARG A 2 7.74 -27.85 15.69
C ARG A 2 7.92 -27.19 17.07
N SER A 3 9.12 -27.10 17.64
CA SER A 3 9.34 -26.61 19.02
C SER A 3 9.46 -25.09 19.19
N SER A 4 10.14 -24.36 18.29
CA SER A 4 10.35 -22.90 18.40
C SER A 4 9.08 -22.08 18.15
N VAL A 5 8.32 -22.45 17.12
CA VAL A 5 6.98 -21.87 16.84
C VAL A 5 6.00 -22.16 17.98
N SER A 6 6.17 -23.30 18.67
CA SER A 6 5.37 -23.64 19.86
C SER A 6 5.75 -22.78 21.06
N LEU A 7 7.03 -22.52 21.29
CA LEU A 7 7.49 -21.60 22.36
C LEU A 7 6.97 -20.18 22.15
N LEU A 8 7.04 -19.67 20.92
CA LEU A 8 6.55 -18.32 20.60
C LEU A 8 5.03 -18.21 20.76
N ARG A 9 4.28 -19.24 20.36
CA ARG A 9 2.83 -19.32 20.63
C ARG A 9 2.53 -19.41 22.12
N VAL A 10 3.34 -20.14 22.89
CA VAL A 10 3.20 -20.25 24.35
C VAL A 10 3.47 -18.89 24.99
N CYS A 11 4.56 -18.21 24.64
CA CYS A 11 4.87 -16.86 25.14
C CYS A 11 3.79 -15.83 24.78
N ARG A 12 3.18 -15.93 23.59
CA ARG A 12 2.08 -15.02 23.17
C ARG A 12 0.71 -15.36 23.78
N ARG A 13 0.50 -16.59 24.29
CA ARG A 13 -0.82 -17.09 24.75
C ARG A 13 -0.92 -17.24 26.27
N LEU A 14 0.20 -17.35 26.97
CA LEU A 14 0.21 -17.39 28.43
C LEU A 14 -0.19 -16.02 28.99
N GLY A 15 -1.02 -16.02 30.03
CA GLY A 15 -1.42 -14.80 30.73
C GLY A 15 -0.23 -14.15 31.44
N GLU A 16 -0.34 -12.86 31.77
CA GLU A 16 0.75 -12.07 32.34
C GLU A 16 1.34 -12.68 33.62
N GLY A 17 0.49 -13.33 34.45
CA GLY A 17 0.92 -14.01 35.68
C GLY A 17 1.72 -15.29 35.44
N ASP A 18 1.36 -16.11 34.46
CA ASP A 18 2.03 -17.39 34.19
C ASP A 18 3.39 -17.19 33.54
N LEU A 19 3.50 -16.18 32.65
CA LEU A 19 4.76 -15.88 31.99
C LEU A 19 5.77 -15.27 32.97
N ALA A 20 5.34 -14.43 33.91
CA ALA A 20 6.19 -13.85 34.95
C ALA A 20 6.86 -14.93 35.83
N ILE A 21 6.18 -16.06 36.08
CA ILE A 21 6.72 -17.20 36.84
C ILE A 21 7.73 -18.00 36.01
N LEU A 22 7.50 -18.15 34.70
CA LEU A 22 8.32 -18.96 33.82
C LEU A 22 9.56 -18.23 33.28
N LEU A 23 9.50 -16.91 33.16
CA LEU A 23 10.57 -16.07 32.59
C LEU A 23 11.95 -16.25 33.27
N PRO A 24 12.06 -16.26 34.61
CA PRO A 24 13.33 -16.52 35.29
C PRO A 24 13.95 -17.88 34.96
N HIS A 25 13.16 -18.86 34.51
CA HIS A 25 13.64 -20.18 34.13
C HIS A 25 13.91 -20.33 32.63
N LEU A 26 13.18 -19.58 31.79
CA LEU A 26 13.30 -19.64 30.33
C LEU A 26 14.45 -18.78 29.81
N LEU A 27 14.59 -17.54 30.29
CA LEU A 27 15.59 -16.60 29.77
C LEU A 27 17.04 -17.08 29.94
N PRO A 28 17.45 -17.67 31.08
CA PRO A 28 18.81 -18.21 31.23
C PRO A 28 19.10 -19.41 30.32
N ARG A 29 18.07 -20.06 29.76
CA ARG A 29 18.23 -21.19 28.81
C ARG A 29 18.23 -20.72 27.36
N ILE A 30 17.47 -19.67 27.04
CA ILE A 30 17.38 -19.10 25.69
C ILE A 30 18.62 -18.25 25.37
N THR A 31 19.08 -17.45 26.33
CA THR A 31 20.18 -16.48 26.11
C THR A 31 21.50 -17.15 25.65
N PRO A 32 21.95 -18.28 26.24
CA PRO A 32 23.15 -18.98 25.75
C PRO A 32 22.98 -19.55 24.34
N LEU A 33 21.78 -20.02 23.98
CA LEU A 33 21.48 -20.54 22.64
C LEU A 33 21.48 -19.43 21.59
N LEU A 34 21.06 -18.21 21.96
CA LEU A 34 21.14 -17.04 21.09
C LEU A 34 22.59 -16.57 20.89
N ASN A 35 23.44 -16.73 21.92
CA ASN A 35 24.86 -16.34 21.88
C ASN A 35 25.75 -17.36 21.15
N ASN A 36 25.30 -18.61 20.96
CA ASN A 36 26.00 -19.62 20.17
C ASN A 36 25.39 -19.72 18.76
N SER A 37 25.96 -18.97 17.81
CA SER A 37 25.42 -18.84 16.44
C SER A 37 25.50 -20.10 15.58
N LEU A 38 26.21 -21.15 16.03
CA LEU A 38 26.46 -22.37 15.23
C LEU A 38 25.33 -23.41 15.33
N ASP A 39 24.52 -23.37 16.38
CA ASP A 39 23.56 -24.44 16.69
C ASP A 39 22.15 -24.20 16.13
N LEU A 40 21.86 -22.98 15.65
CA LEU A 40 20.52 -22.56 15.24
C LEU A 40 20.51 -21.96 13.84
N ARG A 41 19.47 -22.28 13.06
CA ARG A 41 19.22 -21.56 11.81
C ARG A 41 18.80 -20.12 12.10
N HIS A 42 19.07 -19.22 11.17
CA HIS A 42 18.76 -17.79 11.29
C HIS A 42 17.30 -17.53 11.74
N GLU A 43 16.33 -18.20 11.11
CA GLU A 43 14.89 -18.08 11.46
C GLU A 43 14.57 -18.58 12.88
N GLU A 44 15.22 -19.66 13.33
CA GLU A 44 15.00 -20.23 14.67
C GLU A 44 15.55 -19.29 15.75
N ARG A 45 16.69 -18.66 15.48
CA ARG A 45 17.26 -17.64 16.34
C ARG A 45 16.37 -16.40 16.42
N LEU A 46 15.83 -15.92 15.29
CA LEU A 46 14.89 -14.79 15.29
C LEU A 46 13.62 -15.11 16.09
N GLN A 47 13.07 -16.32 15.98
CA GLN A 47 11.90 -16.73 16.77
C GLN A 47 12.19 -16.81 18.28
N LEU A 48 13.36 -17.32 18.66
CA LEU A 48 13.77 -17.36 20.07
C LEU A 48 14.03 -15.97 20.63
N LEU A 49 14.65 -15.09 19.83
CA LEU A 49 14.84 -13.69 20.16
C LEU A 49 13.49 -13.00 20.35
N GLU A 50 12.54 -13.21 19.44
CA GLU A 50 11.19 -12.64 19.54
C GLU A 50 10.50 -13.09 20.82
N ALA A 51 10.58 -14.38 21.15
CA ALA A 51 10.00 -14.91 22.37
C ALA A 51 10.66 -14.32 23.63
N ALA A 52 11.99 -14.18 23.65
CA ALA A 52 12.73 -13.58 24.76
C ALA A 52 12.41 -12.09 24.93
N ALA A 53 12.41 -11.32 23.84
CA ALA A 53 12.06 -9.91 23.82
C ALA A 53 10.60 -9.69 24.22
N HIS A 54 9.67 -10.53 23.76
CA HIS A 54 8.26 -10.48 24.16
C HIS A 54 8.10 -10.78 25.66
N GLY A 55 8.80 -11.82 26.13
CA GLY A 55 8.86 -12.19 27.53
C GLY A 55 9.32 -11.06 28.45
N SER A 56 10.29 -10.25 27.99
CA SER A 56 10.78 -9.11 28.75
C SER A 56 9.69 -8.10 29.16
N ASN A 57 8.58 -8.03 28.42
CA ASN A 57 7.46 -7.13 28.72
C ASN A 57 6.78 -7.39 30.06
N HIS A 58 7.01 -8.54 30.67
CA HIS A 58 6.41 -8.93 31.96
C HIS A 58 7.34 -8.68 33.15
N PHE A 59 8.48 -8.02 32.92
CA PHE A 59 9.34 -7.59 34.01
C PHE A 59 8.60 -6.53 34.82
N SER A 60 8.66 -6.62 36.15
CA SER A 60 7.98 -5.69 37.06
C SER A 60 8.61 -4.29 37.07
N SER A 61 9.84 -4.16 36.56
CA SER A 61 10.61 -2.92 36.50
C SER A 61 11.06 -2.63 35.08
N LEU A 62 10.79 -1.40 34.61
CA LEU A 62 11.29 -0.91 33.32
C LEU A 62 12.83 -0.90 33.28
N ALA A 63 13.50 -0.63 34.40
CA ALA A 63 14.96 -0.62 34.46
C ALA A 63 15.54 -2.03 34.26
N ASP A 64 14.92 -3.04 34.85
CA ASP A 64 15.36 -4.44 34.72
C ASP A 64 15.09 -4.96 33.31
N GLN A 65 13.95 -4.56 32.72
CA GLN A 65 13.65 -4.83 31.32
C GLN A 65 14.69 -4.21 30.39
N SER A 66 15.04 -2.93 30.58
CA SER A 66 16.05 -2.23 29.78
C SER A 66 17.42 -2.92 29.87
N LEU A 67 17.89 -3.25 31.08
CA LEU A 67 19.18 -3.94 31.28
C LEU A 67 19.19 -5.32 30.61
N TYR A 68 18.09 -6.07 30.72
CA TYR A 68 17.95 -7.36 30.06
C TYR A 68 18.02 -7.23 28.53
N LEU A 69 17.30 -6.26 27.95
CA LEU A 69 17.29 -6.02 26.51
C LEU A 69 18.65 -5.52 25.99
N GLU A 70 19.36 -4.68 26.77
CA GLU A 70 20.74 -4.28 26.47
C GLU A 70 21.67 -5.50 26.42
N SER A 71 21.56 -6.41 27.38
CA SER A 71 22.35 -7.65 27.38
C SER A 71 21.96 -8.58 26.22
N LEU A 72 20.66 -8.70 25.91
CA LEU A 72 20.15 -9.56 24.84
C LEU A 72 20.61 -9.08 23.45
N LEU A 73 20.68 -7.77 23.25
CA LEU A 73 21.04 -7.14 21.98
C LEU A 73 22.51 -6.72 21.90
N HIS A 74 23.31 -6.96 22.94
CA HIS A 74 24.69 -6.46 23.03
C HIS A 74 25.54 -6.81 21.81
N GLY A 75 25.51 -8.07 21.36
CA GLY A 75 26.25 -8.50 20.16
C GLY A 75 25.77 -7.79 18.89
N THR A 76 24.46 -7.60 18.74
CA THR A 76 23.87 -6.88 17.60
C THR A 76 24.25 -5.40 17.61
N LEU A 77 24.22 -4.76 18.77
CA LEU A 77 24.61 -3.35 18.93
C LEU A 77 26.09 -3.13 18.62
N ASN A 78 26.97 -4.03 19.04
CA ASN A 78 28.38 -3.98 18.71
C ASN A 78 28.61 -4.14 17.20
N MET A 79 27.97 -5.13 16.56
CA MET A 79 28.07 -5.30 15.10
C MET A 79 27.51 -4.10 14.33
N LEU A 80 26.42 -3.49 14.81
CA LEU A 80 25.87 -2.28 14.20
C LEU A 80 26.85 -1.11 14.31
N ALA A 81 27.51 -0.95 15.46
CA ALA A 81 28.56 0.04 15.67
C ALA A 81 29.80 -0.23 14.79
N GLU A 82 30.18 -1.50 14.58
CA GLU A 82 31.25 -1.88 13.64
C GLU A 82 30.92 -1.47 12.20
N PHE A 83 29.70 -1.75 11.72
CA PHE A 83 29.26 -1.33 10.38
C PHE A 83 29.25 0.19 10.25
N ARG A 84 28.83 0.92 11.29
CA ARG A 84 28.88 2.38 11.33
C ARG A 84 30.33 2.88 11.27
N ALA A 85 31.21 2.38 12.12
CA ALA A 85 32.63 2.78 12.16
C ALA A 85 33.35 2.46 10.85
N ALA A 86 32.97 1.38 10.16
CA ALA A 86 33.46 1.07 8.84
C ALA A 86 32.96 2.06 7.76
N GLY A 87 31.92 2.85 8.03
CA GLY A 87 31.27 3.76 7.09
C GLY A 87 30.24 3.08 6.18
N VAL A 88 29.90 1.80 6.43
CA VAL A 88 28.97 1.02 5.58
C VAL A 88 27.56 1.62 5.59
N LEU A 89 27.14 2.23 6.69
CA LEU A 89 25.78 2.72 6.84
C LEU A 89 25.55 4.09 6.18
N GLU A 90 26.60 4.84 5.86
CA GLU A 90 26.51 6.25 5.46
C GLU A 90 27.25 6.60 4.18
N GLU A 91 28.21 5.77 3.75
CA GLU A 91 28.93 5.93 2.49
C GLU A 91 28.43 4.94 1.43
N LEU A 92 27.84 5.47 0.36
CA LEU A 92 27.27 4.67 -0.73
C LEU A 92 28.27 3.68 -1.33
N SER A 93 29.53 4.10 -1.53
CA SER A 93 30.59 3.25 -2.11
C SER A 93 30.89 2.02 -1.24
N LYS A 94 30.94 2.20 0.08
CA LYS A 94 31.21 1.12 1.04
C LYS A 94 30.02 0.19 1.19
N PHE A 95 28.80 0.73 1.24
CA PHE A 95 27.59 -0.08 1.21
C PHE A 95 27.49 -0.91 -0.07
N ASN A 96 27.78 -0.30 -1.23
CA ASN A 96 27.78 -0.95 -2.53
C ASN A 96 28.78 -2.13 -2.55
N ALA A 97 30.01 -1.92 -2.07
CA ALA A 97 31.01 -2.98 -1.96
C ALA A 97 30.55 -4.13 -1.05
N LEU A 98 29.96 -3.81 0.12
CA LEU A 98 29.42 -4.82 1.03
C LEU A 98 28.26 -5.60 0.41
N SER A 99 27.39 -4.96 -0.36
CA SER A 99 26.24 -5.62 -0.99
C SER A 99 26.61 -6.66 -2.03
N MET A 100 27.85 -6.64 -2.52
CA MET A 100 28.42 -7.64 -3.42
C MET A 100 29.06 -8.83 -2.67
N ASP A 101 29.38 -8.68 -1.39
CA ASP A 101 29.95 -9.74 -0.55
C ASP A 101 28.83 -10.53 0.15
N VAL A 102 28.80 -11.85 -0.12
CA VAL A 102 27.75 -12.75 0.37
C VAL A 102 27.74 -12.88 1.90
N HIS A 103 28.91 -12.94 2.54
CA HIS A 103 28.99 -13.10 3.98
C HIS A 103 28.71 -11.77 4.68
N ALA A 104 29.20 -10.66 4.14
CA ALA A 104 28.99 -9.34 4.72
C ALA A 104 27.51 -8.92 4.64
N ARG A 105 26.82 -9.19 3.51
CA ARG A 105 25.38 -8.92 3.38
C ARG A 105 24.50 -9.78 4.30
N GLU A 106 24.90 -11.04 4.55
CA GLU A 106 24.21 -11.93 5.50
C GLU A 106 24.33 -11.41 6.94
N ARG A 107 25.53 -10.98 7.33
CA ARG A 107 25.75 -10.37 8.65
C ARG A 107 24.96 -9.08 8.84
N LEU A 108 24.95 -8.19 7.85
CA LEU A 108 24.17 -6.96 7.93
C LEU A 108 22.66 -7.24 7.95
N SER A 109 22.19 -8.17 7.12
CA SER A 109 20.79 -8.63 7.16
C SER A 109 20.44 -9.11 8.56
N GLU A 110 21.28 -9.96 9.15
CA GLU A 110 21.03 -10.50 10.48
C GLU A 110 20.87 -9.41 11.53
N VAL A 111 21.77 -8.43 11.56
CA VAL A 111 21.70 -7.31 12.49
C VAL A 111 20.39 -6.56 12.34
N VAL A 112 19.97 -6.24 11.11
CA VAL A 112 18.73 -5.49 10.86
C VAL A 112 17.50 -6.32 11.22
N HIS A 113 17.42 -7.60 10.88
CA HIS A 113 16.28 -8.45 11.25
C HIS A 113 16.17 -8.66 12.76
N THR A 114 17.30 -8.76 13.48
CA THR A 114 17.30 -8.80 14.94
C THR A 114 16.73 -7.49 15.52
N CYS A 115 17.15 -6.35 14.98
CA CYS A 115 16.58 -5.05 15.37
C CYS A 115 15.09 -4.98 15.07
N GLU A 116 14.64 -5.46 13.91
CA GLU A 116 13.23 -5.50 13.50
C GLU A 116 12.41 -6.31 14.50
N VAL A 117 12.80 -7.55 14.74
CA VAL A 117 12.11 -8.48 15.65
C VAL A 117 12.05 -7.92 17.07
N ALA A 118 13.16 -7.41 17.59
CA ALA A 118 13.20 -6.83 18.93
C ALA A 118 12.32 -5.57 19.02
N SER A 119 12.40 -4.71 17.99
CA SER A 119 11.58 -3.50 17.89
C SER A 119 10.10 -3.83 17.79
N HIS A 120 9.69 -4.96 17.21
CA HIS A 120 8.30 -5.39 17.14
C HIS A 120 7.82 -5.99 18.48
N ALA A 121 8.60 -6.88 19.08
CA ALA A 121 8.19 -7.71 20.22
C ALA A 121 8.02 -6.96 21.55
N VAL A 122 8.78 -5.88 21.77
CA VAL A 122 8.78 -5.12 23.04
C VAL A 122 7.65 -4.10 23.04
N ARG A 123 6.70 -4.17 23.99
CA ARG A 123 5.53 -3.29 24.06
C ARG A 123 5.80 -1.92 24.67
N THR A 124 6.73 -1.86 25.63
CA THR A 124 6.94 -0.70 26.51
C THR A 124 7.99 0.27 25.98
N SER A 125 8.03 1.46 26.58
CA SER A 125 9.11 2.44 26.42
C SER A 125 10.45 2.00 27.03
N ALA A 126 10.61 0.75 27.48
CA ALA A 126 11.85 0.28 28.12
C ALA A 126 13.05 0.29 27.17
N LEU A 127 12.84 0.13 25.87
CA LEU A 127 13.90 0.32 24.87
C LEU A 127 14.26 1.81 24.67
N ASN A 128 13.42 2.76 25.12
CA ASN A 128 13.46 4.18 24.73
C ASN A 128 14.66 4.97 25.26
N ARG A 129 15.33 4.52 26.35
CA ARG A 129 16.35 5.35 27.00
C ARG A 129 17.77 5.16 26.47
N LYS A 130 18.13 4.00 25.93
CA LYS A 130 19.50 3.70 25.49
C LYS A 130 19.56 2.85 24.22
N VAL A 131 18.77 1.78 24.16
CA VAL A 131 18.81 0.84 23.03
C VAL A 131 18.20 1.44 21.76
N PHE A 132 17.02 2.06 21.84
CA PHE A 132 16.38 2.64 20.65
C PHE A 132 17.21 3.75 19.99
N PRO A 133 17.76 4.74 20.73
CA PRO A 133 18.64 5.73 20.11
C PRO A 133 19.86 5.11 19.42
N ALA A 134 20.48 4.09 20.04
CA ALA A 134 21.62 3.38 19.49
C ALA A 134 21.31 2.55 18.23
N VAL A 135 20.04 2.21 18.00
CA VAL A 135 19.59 1.50 16.78
C VAL A 135 19.06 2.47 15.75
N LEU A 136 18.25 3.45 16.15
CA LEU A 136 17.50 4.33 15.25
C LEU A 136 18.43 5.18 14.38
N GLU A 137 19.43 5.82 14.96
CA GLU A 137 20.36 6.66 14.19
C GLU A 137 21.09 5.83 13.10
N PRO A 138 21.70 4.66 13.41
CA PRO A 138 22.22 3.76 12.38
C PRO A 138 21.21 3.32 11.31
N MET A 139 19.95 3.05 11.69
CA MET A 139 18.91 2.66 10.72
C MET A 139 18.51 3.81 9.80
N VAL A 140 18.46 5.05 10.30
CA VAL A 140 18.21 6.24 9.48
C VAL A 140 19.36 6.47 8.50
N LEU A 141 20.61 6.34 8.95
CA LEU A 141 21.79 6.43 8.07
C LEU A 141 21.72 5.36 6.97
N LEU A 142 21.49 4.10 7.35
CA LEU A 142 21.34 2.99 6.42
C LEU A 142 20.22 3.24 5.40
N MET A 143 19.08 3.74 5.86
CA MET A 143 17.95 4.07 4.99
C MET A 143 18.33 5.15 3.97
N ARG A 144 19.03 6.21 4.39
CA ARG A 144 19.51 7.25 3.48
C ARG A 144 20.41 6.67 2.40
N THR A 145 21.34 5.80 2.77
CA THR A 145 22.25 5.14 1.83
C THR A 145 21.52 4.21 0.87
N ILE A 146 20.51 3.47 1.34
CA ILE A 146 19.64 2.64 0.49
C ILE A 146 18.83 3.50 -0.48
N HIS A 147 18.32 4.66 -0.03
CA HIS A 147 17.60 5.61 -0.87
C HIS A 147 18.51 6.26 -1.92
N GLU A 148 19.74 6.61 -1.56
CA GLU A 148 20.74 7.15 -2.49
C GLU A 148 21.12 6.12 -3.56
N LEU A 149 21.19 4.83 -3.20
CA LEU A 149 21.40 3.76 -4.16
C LEU A 149 20.23 3.62 -5.15
N ASN A 150 19.00 4.00 -4.73
CA ASN A 150 17.74 3.90 -5.46
C ASN A 150 17.68 2.68 -6.41
N PRO A 151 17.80 1.45 -5.88
CA PRO A 151 17.87 0.27 -6.72
C PRO A 151 16.57 0.12 -7.54
N PRO A 152 16.65 -0.32 -8.80
CA PRO A 152 15.45 -0.64 -9.57
C PRO A 152 14.65 -1.74 -8.86
N PRO A 153 13.32 -1.79 -9.06
CA PRO A 153 12.47 -2.78 -8.42
C PRO A 153 12.91 -4.20 -8.80
N THR A 154 12.95 -5.09 -7.82
CA THR A 154 13.32 -6.48 -8.06
C THR A 154 12.22 -7.18 -8.86
N ALA A 155 12.60 -8.20 -9.62
CA ALA A 155 11.66 -9.09 -10.28
C ALA A 155 10.55 -9.59 -9.35
N ARG A 156 10.92 -10.00 -8.13
CA ARG A 156 9.99 -10.51 -7.12
C ARG A 156 9.03 -9.42 -6.62
N GLU A 157 9.47 -8.17 -6.54
CA GLU A 157 8.59 -7.05 -6.20
C GLU A 157 7.61 -6.79 -7.34
N LEU A 158 8.06 -6.83 -8.59
CA LEU A 158 7.18 -6.75 -9.77
C LEU A 158 6.18 -7.93 -9.80
N VAL A 159 6.61 -9.13 -9.43
CA VAL A 159 5.75 -10.33 -9.28
C VAL A 159 4.68 -10.12 -8.21
N VAL A 160 5.03 -9.59 -7.05
CA VAL A 160 4.05 -9.29 -5.99
C VAL A 160 3.09 -8.20 -6.45
N ILE A 161 3.59 -7.15 -7.09
CA ILE A 161 2.78 -6.05 -7.63
C ILE A 161 1.76 -6.57 -8.66
N LEU A 162 2.19 -7.46 -9.56
CA LEU A 162 1.32 -8.04 -10.60
C LEU A 162 0.37 -9.12 -10.05
N ASN A 163 0.77 -9.90 -9.05
CA ASN A 163 -0.06 -10.93 -8.42
C ASN A 163 -1.09 -10.40 -7.41
N LEU A 164 -0.99 -9.13 -6.98
CA LEU A 164 -1.97 -8.52 -6.07
C LEU A 164 -3.31 -8.16 -6.77
N GLU A 165 -3.36 -8.17 -8.11
CA GLU A 165 -4.60 -7.89 -8.88
C GLU A 165 -5.17 -9.09 -9.62
N THR A 166 -4.33 -10.00 -10.13
CA THR A 166 -4.82 -11.25 -10.73
C THR A 166 -4.92 -12.30 -9.63
N ALA A 167 -6.06 -12.98 -9.51
CA ALA A 167 -6.28 -14.06 -8.55
C ALA A 167 -5.01 -14.92 -8.33
N PRO A 168 -4.61 -15.18 -7.06
CA PRO A 168 -3.37 -15.88 -6.76
C PRO A 168 -3.35 -17.23 -7.49
N GLY A 169 -2.44 -17.37 -8.45
CA GLY A 169 -2.28 -18.60 -9.25
C GLY A 169 -2.65 -18.52 -10.74
N SER A 170 -2.88 -17.33 -11.32
CA SER A 170 -3.04 -17.25 -12.79
C SER A 170 -1.72 -17.58 -13.50
N LYS A 171 -1.74 -18.64 -14.31
CA LYS A 171 -0.60 -19.14 -15.09
C LYS A 171 -0.02 -18.05 -16.02
N ASP A 172 -0.90 -17.19 -16.54
CA ASP A 172 -0.57 -16.03 -17.39
C ASP A 172 0.28 -14.97 -16.67
N ALA A 173 0.09 -14.75 -15.37
CA ALA A 173 0.92 -13.80 -14.62
C ALA A 173 2.35 -14.32 -14.51
N MET A 174 2.52 -15.60 -14.17
CA MET A 174 3.83 -16.25 -14.10
C MET A 174 4.54 -16.31 -15.46
N ASP A 175 3.82 -16.56 -16.56
CA ASP A 175 4.40 -16.59 -17.91
C ASP A 175 4.81 -15.18 -18.40
N ARG A 176 4.01 -14.14 -18.13
CA ARG A 176 4.40 -12.74 -18.37
C ARG A 176 5.58 -12.30 -17.52
N LEU A 177 5.66 -12.80 -16.29
CA LEU A 177 6.77 -12.59 -15.38
C LEU A 177 8.03 -13.35 -15.80
N GLN A 178 7.90 -14.50 -16.44
CA GLN A 178 9.02 -15.24 -17.03
C GLN A 178 9.53 -14.52 -18.28
N GLN A 179 8.63 -13.94 -19.09
CA GLN A 179 8.99 -13.11 -20.24
C GLN A 179 9.63 -11.78 -19.84
N MET A 180 9.15 -11.12 -18.77
CA MET A 180 9.88 -10.01 -18.12
C MET A 180 11.16 -10.50 -17.44
N GLY A 181 11.17 -11.75 -16.98
CA GLY A 181 12.27 -12.38 -16.26
C GLY A 181 13.46 -12.77 -17.14
N VAL A 182 13.24 -12.96 -18.45
CA VAL A 182 14.31 -13.14 -19.45
C VAL A 182 15.15 -11.86 -19.60
N ALA A 183 14.68 -10.69 -19.14
CA ALA A 183 15.45 -9.44 -19.09
C ALA A 183 16.23 -9.23 -17.76
N LEU A 184 16.06 -10.10 -16.76
CA LEU A 184 16.78 -10.02 -15.49
C LEU A 184 18.15 -10.67 -15.68
N GLY A 185 19.20 -9.85 -15.66
CA GLY A 185 20.58 -10.29 -15.86
C GLY A 185 21.13 -11.22 -14.77
N ASP A 186 22.47 -11.28 -14.71
CA ASP A 186 23.31 -12.10 -13.83
C ASP A 186 22.70 -12.44 -12.44
N GLU A 187 22.72 -13.73 -12.04
CA GLU A 187 22.20 -14.24 -10.77
C GLU A 187 22.73 -13.48 -9.55
N ALA A 188 23.98 -13.00 -9.62
CA ALA A 188 24.59 -12.19 -8.58
C ALA A 188 23.87 -10.85 -8.36
N ASN A 189 23.43 -10.21 -9.45
CA ASN A 189 22.68 -8.95 -9.40
C ASN A 189 21.26 -9.16 -8.86
N ILE A 190 20.60 -10.27 -9.20
CA ILE A 190 19.28 -10.63 -8.65
C ILE A 190 19.39 -10.85 -7.14
N ALA A 191 20.38 -11.62 -6.68
CA ALA A 191 20.60 -11.87 -5.25
C ALA A 191 20.89 -10.58 -4.48
N ARG A 192 21.68 -9.67 -5.08
CA ARG A 192 21.95 -8.35 -4.50
C ARG A 192 20.71 -7.47 -4.43
N GLN A 193 19.93 -7.39 -5.51
CA GLN A 193 18.68 -6.63 -5.54
C GLN A 193 17.70 -7.15 -4.49
N HIS A 194 17.55 -8.47 -4.37
CA HIS A 194 16.71 -9.09 -3.33
C HIS A 194 17.18 -8.74 -1.92
N PHE A 195 18.49 -8.80 -1.67
CA PHE A 195 19.07 -8.38 -0.40
C PHE A 195 18.73 -6.91 -0.08
N VAL A 196 18.97 -5.97 -1.00
CA VAL A 196 18.72 -4.55 -0.75
C VAL A 196 17.23 -4.27 -0.54
N GLY A 197 16.35 -4.86 -1.33
CA GLY A 197 14.89 -4.71 -1.18
C GLY A 197 14.39 -5.22 0.18
N LYS A 198 14.87 -6.39 0.62
CA LYS A 198 14.51 -6.94 1.94
C LYS A 198 15.08 -6.09 3.08
N LEU A 199 16.33 -5.64 2.94
CA LEU A 199 16.99 -4.78 3.93
C LEU A 199 16.25 -3.44 4.07
N ARG A 200 15.81 -2.84 2.95
CA ARG A 200 14.97 -1.62 2.92
C ARG A 200 13.70 -1.83 3.75
N ASP A 201 12.94 -2.88 3.44
CA ASP A 201 11.65 -3.13 4.09
C ASP A 201 11.82 -3.39 5.59
N SER A 202 12.79 -4.22 6.00
CA SER A 202 13.11 -4.44 7.42
C SER A 202 13.57 -3.16 8.13
N THR A 203 14.35 -2.31 7.46
CA THR A 203 14.79 -1.04 8.05
C THR A 203 13.61 -0.07 8.22
N TYR A 204 12.65 -0.06 7.28
CA TYR A 204 11.40 0.69 7.45
C TYR A 204 10.60 0.19 8.65
N GLU A 205 10.49 -1.13 8.85
CA GLU A 205 9.78 -1.70 10.01
C GLU A 205 10.44 -1.29 11.33
N VAL A 206 11.78 -1.30 11.42
CA VAL A 206 12.50 -0.81 12.61
C VAL A 206 12.20 0.67 12.88
N ILE A 207 12.31 1.52 11.87
CA ILE A 207 12.04 2.97 12.00
C ILE A 207 10.59 3.20 12.39
N ALA A 208 9.64 2.52 11.76
CA ALA A 208 8.22 2.66 12.02
C ALA A 208 7.86 2.21 13.45
N ASN A 209 8.43 1.10 13.91
CA ASN A 209 8.25 0.60 15.28
C ASN A 209 8.91 1.49 16.33
N ALA A 210 10.06 2.08 16.02
CA ALA A 210 10.70 3.06 16.89
C ALA A 210 9.83 4.32 17.00
N CYS A 211 9.32 4.80 15.86
CA CYS A 211 8.44 5.95 15.76
C CYS A 211 7.15 5.76 16.56
N SER A 212 6.45 4.63 16.39
CA SER A 212 5.18 4.37 17.09
C SER A 212 5.29 4.35 18.61
N LYS A 213 6.51 4.12 19.14
CA LYS A 213 6.80 4.00 20.58
C LYS A 213 7.47 5.24 21.18
N ASN A 214 7.89 6.20 20.36
CA ASN A 214 8.74 7.33 20.77
C ASN A 214 8.33 8.71 20.21
N LEU A 215 7.39 8.78 19.27
CA LEU A 215 7.10 10.04 18.58
C LEU A 215 6.50 11.12 19.48
N SER A 216 5.84 10.76 20.58
CA SER A 216 5.27 11.74 21.53
C SER A 216 6.33 12.46 22.37
N ASP A 217 7.51 11.86 22.56
CA ASP A 217 8.42 12.26 23.63
C ASP A 217 9.76 12.84 23.14
N SER A 218 10.07 12.76 21.84
CA SER A 218 11.38 13.19 21.32
C SER A 218 11.29 13.96 20.00
N LEU A 219 11.44 15.27 20.08
CA LEU A 219 11.60 16.18 18.93
C LEU A 219 12.78 15.75 18.04
N LEU A 220 13.83 15.18 18.63
CA LEU A 220 15.02 14.69 17.93
C LEU A 220 14.71 13.49 17.02
N VAL A 221 13.84 12.57 17.47
CA VAL A 221 13.40 11.42 16.65
C VAL A 221 12.56 11.91 15.48
N GLN A 222 11.69 12.90 15.72
CA GLN A 222 10.92 13.55 14.67
C GLN A 222 11.86 14.20 13.64
N GLU A 223 12.77 15.07 14.07
CA GLU A 223 13.70 15.74 13.15
C GLU A 223 14.59 14.75 12.39
N MET A 224 15.16 13.74 13.04
CA MET A 224 16.06 12.76 12.41
C MET A 224 15.34 11.90 11.36
N VAL A 225 14.18 11.33 11.69
CA VAL A 225 13.42 10.49 10.77
C VAL A 225 12.79 11.34 9.66
N PHE A 226 12.22 12.50 10.01
CA PHE A 226 11.46 13.30 9.05
C PHE A 226 12.34 14.13 8.12
N SER A 227 13.50 14.64 8.55
CA SER A 227 14.43 15.33 7.64
C SER A 227 15.14 14.35 6.69
N SER A 228 15.51 13.17 7.17
CA SER A 228 16.38 12.26 6.38
C SER A 228 15.61 11.28 5.50
N VAL A 229 14.48 10.73 5.96
CA VAL A 229 13.74 9.68 5.24
C VAL A 229 12.67 10.26 4.32
N LEU A 230 12.16 11.47 4.61
CA LEU A 230 11.09 12.08 3.80
C LEU A 230 11.62 12.92 2.63
N GLU A 231 12.80 13.52 2.75
CA GLU A 231 13.39 14.32 1.68
C GLU A 231 13.76 13.46 0.46
N SER A 232 14.19 12.23 0.69
CA SER A 232 14.53 11.25 -0.35
C SER A 232 13.33 10.72 -1.13
N VAL A 233 12.10 10.82 -0.59
CA VAL A 233 10.86 10.36 -1.25
C VAL A 233 10.66 11.00 -2.62
N ALA A 234 11.23 12.18 -2.87
CA ALA A 234 11.14 12.85 -4.16
C ALA A 234 11.79 12.06 -5.32
N VAL A 235 12.82 11.26 -5.03
CA VAL A 235 13.61 10.54 -6.04
C VAL A 235 13.38 9.02 -6.05
N LEU A 236 12.63 8.50 -5.08
CA LEU A 236 12.38 7.06 -4.98
C LEU A 236 11.51 6.53 -6.14
N GLU A 237 11.79 5.29 -6.54
CA GLU A 237 10.92 4.51 -7.42
C GLU A 237 9.58 4.14 -6.75
N PRO A 238 8.48 3.96 -7.51
CA PRO A 238 7.14 3.71 -6.97
C PRO A 238 7.07 2.53 -5.99
N VAL A 239 7.85 1.48 -6.23
CA VAL A 239 7.92 0.30 -5.36
C VAL A 239 8.49 0.65 -3.98
N SER A 240 9.55 1.45 -3.94
CA SER A 240 10.14 1.94 -2.70
C SER A 240 9.19 2.89 -1.95
N ILE A 241 8.44 3.73 -2.69
CA ILE A 241 7.39 4.58 -2.10
C ILE A 241 6.25 3.73 -1.53
N TYR A 242 5.82 2.67 -2.22
CA TYR A 242 4.77 1.79 -1.75
C TYR A 242 5.13 1.14 -0.41
N SER A 243 6.32 0.54 -0.30
CA SER A 243 6.81 -0.02 0.96
C SER A 243 6.91 1.04 2.06
N PHE A 244 7.44 2.22 1.73
CA PHE A 244 7.56 3.35 2.65
C PHE A 244 6.19 3.78 3.22
N VAL A 245 5.19 3.96 2.36
CA VAL A 245 3.84 4.38 2.77
C VAL A 245 3.16 3.30 3.61
N ARG A 246 3.24 2.04 3.16
CA ARG A 246 2.58 0.92 3.83
C ARG A 246 3.11 0.66 5.23
N VAL A 247 4.42 0.82 5.42
CA VAL A 247 5.11 0.48 6.68
C VAL A 247 5.25 1.73 7.56
N VAL A 248 5.97 2.75 7.08
CA VAL A 248 6.32 3.92 7.90
C VAL A 248 5.14 4.87 8.02
N VAL A 249 4.62 5.39 6.91
CA VAL A 249 3.57 6.43 6.94
C VAL A 249 2.33 5.90 7.66
N ARG A 250 1.88 4.69 7.32
CA ARG A 250 0.71 4.08 7.96
C ARG A 250 0.93 3.94 9.47
N LEU A 251 2.00 3.28 9.91
CA LEU A 251 2.17 3.02 11.34
C LEU A 251 2.32 4.33 12.13
N VAL A 252 3.05 5.30 11.58
CA VAL A 252 3.21 6.65 12.15
C VAL A 252 1.85 7.35 12.27
N LEU A 253 1.05 7.41 11.20
CA LEU A 253 -0.27 8.03 11.23
C LEU A 253 -1.23 7.36 12.22
N HIS A 254 -1.16 6.02 12.34
CA HIS A 254 -2.02 5.33 13.29
C HIS A 254 -1.66 5.63 14.74
N THR A 255 -0.37 5.86 15.03
CA THR A 255 0.18 5.95 16.40
C THR A 255 0.33 7.38 16.91
N CYS A 256 0.51 8.37 16.03
CA CYS A 256 0.62 9.79 16.38
C CYS A 256 -0.68 10.42 16.92
N GLY A 257 -1.78 9.68 17.00
CA GLY A 257 -3.05 10.18 17.50
C GLY A 257 -3.54 11.40 16.70
N SER A 258 -3.81 12.51 17.39
CA SER A 258 -4.29 13.77 16.81
C SER A 258 -3.18 14.76 16.44
N THR A 259 -1.92 14.47 16.77
CA THR A 259 -0.77 15.34 16.50
C THR A 259 -0.06 14.88 15.25
N PHE A 260 -0.46 15.41 14.10
CA PHE A 260 0.21 15.14 12.83
C PHE A 260 1.45 16.03 12.69
N CYS A 261 2.61 15.43 12.39
CA CYS A 261 3.80 16.21 12.06
C CYS A 261 3.63 16.84 10.66
N ALA A 262 3.83 18.16 10.53
CA ALA A 262 3.73 18.88 9.27
C ALA A 262 4.58 18.26 8.15
N SER A 263 5.74 17.70 8.49
CA SER A 263 6.62 16.99 7.56
C SER A 263 5.96 15.76 6.93
N LEU A 264 5.19 15.00 7.70
CA LEU A 264 4.48 13.82 7.22
C LEU A 264 3.35 14.20 6.25
N VAL A 265 2.60 15.26 6.59
CA VAL A 265 1.55 15.82 5.73
C VAL A 265 2.14 16.26 4.39
N ASN A 266 3.22 17.05 4.43
CA ASN A 266 3.94 17.50 3.23
C ASN A 266 4.43 16.32 2.38
N THR A 267 4.92 15.26 3.01
CA THR A 267 5.42 14.08 2.27
C THR A 267 4.30 13.35 1.53
N VAL A 268 3.18 13.08 2.20
CA VAL A 268 2.04 12.41 1.57
C VAL A 268 1.50 13.26 0.42
N THR A 269 1.45 14.59 0.56
CA THR A 269 1.07 15.51 -0.52
C THR A 269 2.04 15.45 -1.70
N ARG A 270 3.35 15.39 -1.44
CA ARG A 270 4.37 15.21 -2.50
C ARG A 270 4.23 13.87 -3.21
N ILE A 271 4.01 12.79 -2.47
CA ILE A 271 3.74 11.46 -3.05
C ILE A 271 2.50 11.53 -3.95
N GLN A 272 1.43 12.17 -3.48
CA GLN A 272 0.21 12.32 -4.26
C GLN A 272 0.45 13.09 -5.57
N ALA A 273 1.21 14.18 -5.54
CA ALA A 273 1.59 14.91 -6.75
C ALA A 273 2.37 14.03 -7.74
N ARG A 274 3.28 13.18 -7.24
CA ARG A 274 4.04 12.23 -8.06
C ARG A 274 3.17 11.11 -8.64
N ILE A 275 2.18 10.60 -7.91
CA ILE A 275 1.20 9.63 -8.43
C ILE A 275 0.48 10.22 -9.64
N VAL A 276 -0.01 11.46 -9.51
CA VAL A 276 -0.77 12.13 -10.57
C VAL A 276 0.12 12.34 -11.81
N ASP A 277 1.33 12.86 -11.64
CA ASP A 277 2.29 13.05 -12.74
C ASP A 277 2.72 11.71 -13.38
N GLY A 278 3.03 10.70 -12.55
CA GLY A 278 3.45 9.38 -13.00
C GLY A 278 2.40 8.67 -13.86
N ILE A 279 1.15 8.63 -13.40
CA ILE A 279 0.05 8.03 -14.16
C ILE A 279 -0.26 8.85 -15.42
N ALA A 280 -0.23 10.18 -15.34
CA ALA A 280 -0.47 11.03 -16.51
C ALA A 280 0.56 10.81 -17.62
N ARG A 281 1.85 10.67 -17.27
CA ARG A 281 2.91 10.36 -18.22
C ARG A 281 2.74 8.99 -18.85
N LEU A 282 2.41 7.96 -18.06
CA LEU A 282 2.21 6.60 -18.58
C LEU A 282 1.05 6.50 -19.56
N ASN A 283 0.00 7.30 -19.38
CA ASN A 283 -1.11 7.40 -20.33
C ASN A 283 -0.74 8.04 -21.68
N SER A 284 0.45 8.65 -21.79
CA SER A 284 0.93 9.32 -23.02
C SER A 284 1.94 8.50 -23.83
N ILE A 285 2.34 7.33 -23.34
CA ILE A 285 3.37 6.47 -23.94
C ILE A 285 2.72 5.20 -24.51
N GLU A 286 3.28 4.65 -25.60
CA GLU A 286 2.87 3.34 -26.11
C GLU A 286 3.04 2.25 -25.03
N SER A 287 2.04 1.35 -24.93
CA SER A 287 2.00 0.37 -23.85
C SER A 287 3.06 -0.73 -24.02
N THR A 288 4.18 -0.59 -23.31
CA THR A 288 5.19 -1.65 -23.10
C THR A 288 4.92 -2.41 -21.79
N SER A 289 5.48 -3.61 -21.64
CA SER A 289 5.40 -4.39 -20.39
C SER A 289 5.93 -3.61 -19.17
N GLU A 290 6.99 -2.83 -19.36
CA GLU A 290 7.56 -1.96 -18.32
C GLU A 290 6.61 -0.80 -17.95
N SER A 291 6.01 -0.15 -18.94
CA SER A 291 5.04 0.93 -18.69
C SER A 291 3.80 0.42 -17.94
N ILE A 292 3.36 -0.82 -18.22
CA ILE A 292 2.25 -1.47 -17.51
C ILE A 292 2.65 -1.76 -16.06
N ALA A 293 3.83 -2.34 -15.83
CA ALA A 293 4.31 -2.63 -14.48
C ALA A 293 4.46 -1.36 -13.62
N LEU A 294 4.94 -0.26 -14.22
CA LEU A 294 5.02 1.05 -13.56
C LEU A 294 3.64 1.66 -13.28
N ASP A 295 2.66 1.52 -14.19
CA ASP A 295 1.27 1.95 -13.95
C ASP A 295 0.68 1.22 -12.73
N HIS A 296 0.86 -0.10 -12.65
CA HIS A 296 0.43 -0.88 -11.49
C HIS A 296 1.14 -0.47 -10.21
N ALA A 297 2.44 -0.21 -10.25
CA ALA A 297 3.18 0.24 -9.07
C ALA A 297 2.64 1.58 -8.55
N TRP A 298 2.35 2.56 -9.43
CA TRP A 298 1.74 3.83 -9.03
C TRP A 298 0.33 3.68 -8.46
N ARG A 299 -0.48 2.78 -9.00
CA ARG A 299 -1.81 2.46 -8.45
C ARG A 299 -1.72 1.87 -7.05
N LEU A 300 -0.76 0.98 -6.80
CA LEU A 300 -0.52 0.43 -5.46
C LEU A 300 -0.06 1.51 -4.47
N VAL A 301 0.80 2.44 -4.88
CA VAL A 301 1.16 3.60 -4.06
C VAL A 301 -0.09 4.42 -3.71
N GLN A 302 -0.97 4.66 -4.68
CA GLN A 302 -2.23 5.38 -4.45
C GLN A 302 -3.13 4.66 -3.43
N ARG A 303 -3.33 3.35 -3.59
CA ARG A 303 -4.09 2.54 -2.62
C ARG A 303 -3.47 2.61 -1.23
N ALA A 304 -2.15 2.48 -1.12
CA ALA A 304 -1.46 2.57 0.17
C ALA A 304 -1.63 3.94 0.83
N CYS A 305 -1.60 5.03 0.06
CA CYS A 305 -1.83 6.38 0.59
C CYS A 305 -3.25 6.54 1.12
N VAL A 306 -4.26 6.09 0.36
CA VAL A 306 -5.67 6.12 0.77
C VAL A 306 -5.87 5.28 2.03
N ASP A 307 -5.32 4.06 2.08
CA ASP A 307 -5.43 3.18 3.23
C ASP A 307 -4.74 3.76 4.48
N ALA A 308 -3.61 4.45 4.31
CA ALA A 308 -2.88 5.08 5.41
C ALA A 308 -3.66 6.23 6.06
N VAL A 309 -4.41 7.04 5.30
CA VAL A 309 -5.20 8.17 5.83
C VAL A 309 -6.63 7.79 6.21
N ARG A 310 -7.11 6.62 5.80
CA ARG A 310 -8.48 6.16 6.02
C ARG A 310 -8.87 6.09 7.49
N GLU A 311 -8.10 5.35 8.30
CA GLU A 311 -8.42 5.19 9.71
C GLU A 311 -8.32 6.51 10.51
N PRO A 312 -7.28 7.35 10.31
CA PRO A 312 -7.24 8.70 10.86
C PRO A 312 -8.47 9.55 10.53
N ALA A 313 -8.96 9.50 9.27
CA ALA A 313 -10.17 10.24 8.87
C ALA A 313 -11.42 9.78 9.62
N LEU A 314 -11.60 8.46 9.76
CA LEU A 314 -12.75 7.89 10.48
C LEU A 314 -12.69 8.20 11.99
N ARG A 315 -11.49 8.20 12.59
CA ARG A 315 -11.30 8.61 13.98
C ARG A 315 -11.63 10.09 14.19
N ALA A 316 -11.21 10.97 13.28
CA ALA A 316 -11.54 12.39 13.35
C ALA A 316 -13.05 12.64 13.25
N ALA A 317 -13.74 11.87 12.39
CA ALA A 317 -15.20 11.93 12.29
C ALA A 317 -15.89 11.54 13.60
N GLY A 318 -15.47 10.43 14.22
CA GLY A 318 -16.00 10.02 15.53
C GLY A 318 -15.79 11.09 16.61
N ARG A 319 -14.63 11.76 16.62
CA ARG A 319 -14.37 12.87 17.56
C ARG A 319 -15.30 14.06 17.35
N LEU A 320 -15.56 14.44 16.10
CA LEU A 320 -16.53 15.49 15.78
C LEU A 320 -17.95 15.14 16.25
N GLU A 321 -18.36 13.88 16.09
CA GLU A 321 -19.65 13.39 16.59
C GLU A 321 -19.75 13.46 18.12
N GLU A 322 -18.63 13.28 18.82
CA GLU A 322 -18.48 13.47 20.26
C GLU A 322 -18.37 14.95 20.69
N GLY A 323 -18.43 15.90 19.74
CA GLY A 323 -18.32 17.34 20.01
C GLY A 323 -16.90 17.83 20.29
N LEU A 324 -15.88 17.05 19.94
CA LEU A 324 -14.47 17.40 20.08
C LEU A 324 -13.94 18.09 18.81
N GLU A 325 -12.82 18.81 18.95
CA GLU A 325 -12.17 19.50 17.82
C GLU A 325 -11.67 18.53 16.74
N ASP A 326 -11.86 18.95 15.48
CA ASP A 326 -11.33 18.31 14.30
C ASP A 326 -9.85 18.65 14.11
N ASN A 327 -9.00 17.64 14.24
CA ASN A 327 -7.55 17.79 14.04
C ASN A 327 -7.08 17.11 12.75
N PHE A 328 -7.98 16.68 11.86
CA PHE A 328 -7.59 16.04 10.62
C PHE A 328 -7.00 17.09 9.65
N PRO A 329 -5.85 16.84 9.00
CA PRO A 329 -5.24 17.80 8.08
C PRO A 329 -6.07 18.00 6.80
N GLU A 330 -6.14 19.25 6.31
CA GLU A 330 -6.83 19.60 5.06
C GLU A 330 -6.23 18.87 3.86
N GLU A 331 -4.93 18.66 3.84
CA GLU A 331 -4.23 17.95 2.78
C GLU A 331 -4.65 16.48 2.68
N PHE A 332 -4.95 15.84 3.82
CA PHE A 332 -5.47 14.47 3.83
C PHE A 332 -6.93 14.42 3.39
N ARG A 333 -7.74 15.45 3.73
CA ARG A 333 -9.08 15.60 3.13
C ARG A 333 -8.98 15.72 1.61
N ALA A 334 -8.11 16.60 1.13
CA ALA A 334 -7.88 16.80 -0.29
C ALA A 334 -7.41 15.52 -0.99
N LEU A 335 -6.52 14.74 -0.36
CA LEU A 335 -6.06 13.45 -0.91
C LEU A 335 -7.21 12.45 -1.10
N LEU A 336 -8.08 12.30 -0.09
CA LEU A 336 -9.24 11.41 -0.16
C LEU A 336 -10.22 11.86 -1.24
N LEU A 337 -10.50 13.17 -1.31
CA LEU A 337 -11.39 13.75 -2.32
C LEU A 337 -10.83 13.57 -3.74
N GLN A 338 -9.55 13.87 -3.96
CA GLN A 338 -8.90 13.69 -5.26
C GLN A 338 -8.89 12.22 -5.68
N SER A 339 -8.64 11.31 -4.74
CA SER A 339 -8.59 9.87 -5.00
C SER A 339 -9.96 9.26 -5.33
N MET A 340 -11.09 9.91 -5.04
CA MET A 340 -12.39 9.49 -5.59
C MET A 340 -12.42 9.55 -7.12
N SER A 341 -11.60 10.41 -7.74
CA SER A 341 -11.49 10.57 -9.19
C SER A 341 -10.27 9.84 -9.79
N SER A 342 -9.69 8.89 -9.06
CA SER A 342 -8.53 8.10 -9.52
C SER A 342 -8.87 7.17 -10.67
N PHE A 343 -7.86 6.84 -11.47
CA PHE A 343 -7.93 5.76 -12.47
C PHE A 343 -7.97 4.36 -11.82
N ASP A 344 -7.60 4.27 -10.55
CA ASP A 344 -7.73 3.06 -9.76
C ASP A 344 -9.12 2.96 -9.11
N SER A 345 -9.90 1.96 -9.53
CA SER A 345 -11.28 1.72 -9.06
C SER A 345 -11.36 1.39 -7.57
N HIS A 346 -10.42 0.59 -7.06
CA HIS A 346 -10.33 0.23 -5.65
C HIS A 346 -10.04 1.44 -4.76
N ALA A 347 -9.06 2.28 -5.14
CA ALA A 347 -8.75 3.50 -4.42
C ALA A 347 -9.92 4.50 -4.47
N SER A 348 -10.59 4.61 -5.62
CA SER A 348 -11.79 5.44 -5.78
C SER A 348 -12.92 4.98 -4.85
N GLU A 349 -13.23 3.68 -4.83
CA GLU A 349 -14.26 3.12 -3.97
C GLU A 349 -13.91 3.26 -2.48
N SER A 350 -12.68 2.91 -2.08
CA SER A 350 -12.21 3.03 -0.69
C SER A 350 -12.27 4.48 -0.20
N SER A 351 -11.86 5.44 -1.05
CA SER A 351 -11.95 6.87 -0.76
C SER A 351 -13.40 7.32 -0.60
N ALA A 352 -14.28 6.95 -1.53
CA ALA A 352 -15.69 7.31 -1.48
C ALA A 352 -16.38 6.73 -0.22
N GLN A 353 -16.11 5.48 0.15
CA GLN A 353 -16.64 4.89 1.38
C GLN A 353 -16.12 5.61 2.63
N THR A 354 -14.86 6.05 2.62
CA THR A 354 -14.24 6.78 3.73
C THR A 354 -14.85 8.17 3.88
N VAL A 355 -14.99 8.93 2.78
CA VAL A 355 -15.65 10.24 2.75
C VAL A 355 -17.10 10.12 3.20
N LEU A 356 -17.83 9.09 2.75
CA LEU A 356 -19.22 8.85 3.16
C LEU A 356 -19.35 8.64 4.67
N LYS A 357 -18.48 7.80 5.25
CA LYS A 357 -18.48 7.49 6.69
C LYS A 357 -17.96 8.65 7.53
N GLY A 358 -17.05 9.46 6.98
CA GLY A 358 -16.43 10.59 7.66
C GLY A 358 -17.02 11.95 7.26
N MET A 359 -18.24 12.00 6.72
CA MET A 359 -18.80 13.23 6.12
C MET A 359 -18.73 14.47 7.01
N ALA A 360 -18.81 14.31 8.33
CA ALA A 360 -18.70 15.42 9.29
C ALA A 360 -17.37 16.20 9.18
N VAL A 361 -16.31 15.52 8.72
CA VAL A 361 -14.96 16.08 8.57
C VAL A 361 -14.80 16.82 7.23
N PHE A 362 -15.74 16.68 6.27
CA PHE A 362 -15.60 17.24 4.93
C PHE A 362 -16.60 18.36 4.67
N GLN A 363 -16.11 19.45 4.07
CA GLN A 363 -16.98 20.53 3.59
C GLN A 363 -17.79 20.04 2.37
N PRO A 364 -19.10 20.36 2.27
CA PRO A 364 -19.94 19.84 1.18
C PRO A 364 -19.48 20.25 -0.22
N ALA A 365 -19.02 21.48 -0.43
CA ALA A 365 -18.62 21.96 -1.75
C ALA A 365 -17.42 21.18 -2.36
N PRO A 366 -16.30 20.97 -1.64
CA PRO A 366 -15.23 20.09 -2.10
C PRO A 366 -15.68 18.65 -2.41
N VAL A 367 -16.60 18.10 -1.61
CA VAL A 367 -17.16 16.74 -1.83
C VAL A 367 -17.93 16.67 -3.14
N LEU A 368 -18.80 17.66 -3.40
CA LEU A 368 -19.56 17.75 -4.65
C LEU A 368 -18.64 17.86 -5.87
N GLN A 369 -17.59 18.68 -5.77
CA GLN A 369 -16.58 18.81 -6.81
C GLN A 369 -15.87 17.49 -7.11
N ALA A 370 -15.43 16.77 -6.07
CA ALA A 370 -14.80 15.47 -6.22
C ALA A 370 -15.73 14.44 -6.86
N CYS A 371 -17.00 14.39 -6.43
CA CYS A 371 -18.02 13.52 -7.01
C CYS A 371 -18.24 13.80 -8.50
N MET A 372 -18.35 15.06 -8.91
CA MET A 372 -18.51 15.39 -10.33
C MET A 372 -17.26 15.07 -11.15
N GLN A 373 -16.06 15.35 -10.63
CA GLN A 373 -14.83 14.98 -11.32
C GLN A 373 -14.72 13.47 -11.52
N ALA A 374 -15.09 12.69 -10.50
CA ALA A 374 -15.14 11.23 -10.59
C ALA A 374 -16.18 10.76 -11.62
N LEU A 375 -17.37 11.36 -11.65
CA LEU A 375 -18.42 11.06 -12.63
C LEU A 375 -17.98 11.41 -14.07
N CYS A 376 -17.32 12.55 -14.28
CA CYS A 376 -16.81 12.93 -15.60
C CYS A 376 -15.71 11.98 -16.11
N LYS A 377 -14.87 11.47 -15.21
CA LYS A 377 -13.83 10.45 -15.54
C LYS A 377 -14.39 9.04 -15.66
N ALA A 378 -15.61 8.79 -15.17
CA ALA A 378 -16.29 7.51 -15.31
C ALA A 378 -16.76 7.21 -16.75
N SER A 379 -16.44 8.04 -17.74
CA SER A 379 -16.49 7.62 -19.14
C SER A 379 -15.47 6.51 -19.46
N LEU A 380 -14.45 6.32 -18.61
CA LEU A 380 -13.40 5.30 -18.74
C LEU A 380 -13.62 4.06 -17.85
N HIS A 381 -14.52 4.11 -16.85
CA HIS A 381 -14.77 3.07 -15.84
C HIS A 381 -16.26 2.96 -15.49
N SER A 382 -16.73 1.85 -14.89
CA SER A 382 -18.07 1.86 -14.29
C SER A 382 -18.12 2.87 -13.14
N VAL A 383 -19.10 3.79 -13.15
CA VAL A 383 -19.34 4.67 -11.99
C VAL A 383 -19.59 3.79 -10.76
N HIS A 384 -18.77 3.96 -9.72
CA HIS A 384 -18.96 3.25 -8.47
C HIS A 384 -20.22 3.76 -7.74
N GLU A 385 -21.04 2.82 -7.26
CA GLU A 385 -22.24 3.12 -6.45
C GLU A 385 -21.90 3.94 -5.19
N SER A 386 -20.68 3.78 -4.67
CA SER A 386 -20.16 4.55 -3.55
C SER A 386 -20.07 6.04 -3.86
N VAL A 387 -19.56 6.44 -5.04
CA VAL A 387 -19.49 7.86 -5.47
C VAL A 387 -20.88 8.48 -5.59
N ILE A 388 -21.86 7.73 -6.13
CA ILE A 388 -23.27 8.18 -6.22
C ILE A 388 -23.85 8.36 -4.81
N THR A 389 -23.51 7.46 -3.89
CA THR A 389 -24.00 7.54 -2.51
C THR A 389 -23.40 8.72 -1.75
N VAL A 390 -22.11 9.04 -1.98
CA VAL A 390 -21.48 10.26 -1.45
C VAL A 390 -22.15 11.50 -2.01
N LEU A 391 -22.36 11.56 -3.33
CA LEU A 391 -23.03 12.70 -3.98
C LEU A 391 -24.45 12.91 -3.42
N LEU A 392 -25.20 11.83 -3.24
CA LEU A 392 -26.54 11.88 -2.62
C LEU A 392 -26.47 12.45 -1.20
N ALA A 393 -25.52 11.99 -0.39
CA ALA A 393 -25.37 12.45 0.99
C ALA A 393 -24.92 13.93 1.09
N ALA A 394 -24.05 14.38 0.19
CA ALA A 394 -23.67 15.79 0.06
C ALA A 394 -24.87 16.68 -0.34
N ILE A 395 -25.70 16.22 -1.29
CA ILE A 395 -26.93 16.95 -1.66
C ILE A 395 -27.91 17.00 -0.49
N SER A 396 -28.10 15.89 0.23
CA SER A 396 -29.03 15.83 1.37
C SER A 396 -28.60 16.69 2.55
N SER A 397 -27.30 16.83 2.81
CA SER A 397 -26.77 17.61 3.95
C SER A 397 -26.78 19.12 3.70
N SER A 398 -26.57 19.57 2.46
CA SER A 398 -26.55 21.00 2.12
C SER A 398 -27.33 21.33 0.83
N PRO A 399 -28.66 21.13 0.77
CA PRO A 399 -29.43 21.19 -0.48
C PRO A 399 -29.26 22.48 -1.30
N GLN A 400 -29.30 23.64 -0.64
CA GLN A 400 -29.21 24.95 -1.28
C GLN A 400 -27.83 25.22 -1.88
N GLN A 401 -26.77 24.90 -1.13
CA GLN A 401 -25.39 25.04 -1.61
C GLN A 401 -25.11 24.05 -2.74
N SER A 402 -25.60 22.82 -2.61
CA SER A 402 -25.46 21.77 -3.60
C SER A 402 -26.16 22.11 -4.92
N ALA A 403 -27.34 22.74 -4.87
CA ALA A 403 -28.04 23.21 -6.06
C ALA A 403 -27.24 24.30 -6.79
N SER A 404 -26.83 25.36 -6.09
CA SER A 404 -26.05 26.45 -6.67
C SER A 404 -24.75 25.94 -7.33
N TRP A 405 -24.06 25.03 -6.65
CA TRP A 405 -22.82 24.46 -7.17
C TRP A 405 -23.06 23.55 -8.37
N LEU A 406 -24.05 22.65 -8.33
CA LEU A 406 -24.38 21.75 -9.46
C LEU A 406 -24.78 22.53 -10.72
N VAL A 407 -25.50 23.65 -10.58
CA VAL A 407 -25.81 24.55 -11.71
C VAL A 407 -24.54 25.18 -12.29
N SER A 408 -23.58 25.56 -11.45
CA SER A 408 -22.32 26.14 -11.92
C SER A 408 -21.36 25.12 -12.55
N ALA A 409 -21.38 23.87 -12.05
CA ALA A 409 -20.45 22.82 -12.43
C ALA A 409 -20.93 21.96 -13.60
N SER A 410 -22.24 21.99 -13.89
CA SER A 410 -22.84 21.26 -14.99
C SER A 410 -23.49 22.23 -15.96
N ASN A 411 -23.39 21.96 -17.27
CA ASN A 411 -24.10 22.74 -18.31
C ASN A 411 -25.61 22.41 -18.32
N VAL A 412 -26.20 22.12 -17.16
CA VAL A 412 -27.60 21.70 -16.99
C VAL A 412 -28.41 22.90 -16.48
N SER A 413 -29.68 23.00 -16.88
CA SER A 413 -30.53 24.12 -16.47
C SER A 413 -30.78 24.15 -14.96
N ALA A 414 -30.82 25.36 -14.39
CA ALA A 414 -31.08 25.58 -12.97
C ALA A 414 -32.35 24.87 -12.48
N GLN A 415 -33.42 24.96 -13.29
CA GLN A 415 -34.68 24.29 -13.01
C GLN A 415 -34.55 22.75 -12.89
N SER A 416 -33.75 22.11 -13.75
CA SER A 416 -33.55 20.65 -13.67
C SER A 416 -32.77 20.24 -12.43
N VAL A 417 -31.82 21.07 -11.98
CA VAL A 417 -31.05 20.83 -10.75
C VAL A 417 -31.91 21.06 -9.52
N GLU A 418 -32.71 22.13 -9.49
CA GLU A 418 -33.64 22.42 -8.39
C GLU A 418 -34.69 21.32 -8.21
N GLU A 419 -35.25 20.81 -9.31
CA GLU A 419 -36.18 19.66 -9.28
C GLU A 419 -35.52 18.40 -8.71
N LEU A 420 -34.26 18.13 -9.08
CA LEU A 420 -33.49 17.01 -8.54
C LEU A 420 -33.28 17.15 -7.03
N VAL A 421 -32.78 18.31 -6.58
CA VAL A 421 -32.49 18.56 -5.16
C VAL A 421 -33.78 18.50 -4.35
N SER A 422 -34.87 19.11 -4.83
CA SER A 422 -36.19 19.05 -4.20
C SER A 422 -36.68 17.60 -4.06
N ARG A 423 -36.52 16.76 -5.09
CA ARG A 423 -36.86 15.33 -5.03
C ARG A 423 -35.98 14.55 -4.05
N ILE A 424 -34.69 14.86 -3.96
CA ILE A 424 -33.77 14.23 -3.00
C ILE A 424 -34.15 14.61 -1.56
N SER A 425 -34.48 15.87 -1.31
CA SER A 425 -34.86 16.37 0.02
C SER A 425 -36.23 15.88 0.48
N SER A 426 -37.17 15.65 -0.45
CA SER A 426 -38.56 15.26 -0.13
C SER A 426 -38.83 13.76 -0.15
N SER A 427 -37.86 12.92 -0.56
CA SER A 427 -38.07 11.48 -0.74
C SER A 427 -37.11 10.61 0.10
N GLY A 428 -37.52 9.37 0.37
CA GLY A 428 -36.66 8.42 1.09
C GLY A 428 -35.38 8.09 0.30
N LYS A 429 -34.30 7.71 1.01
CA LYS A 429 -32.95 7.47 0.44
C LYS A 429 -32.93 6.66 -0.86
N LYS A 430 -33.80 5.64 -0.99
CA LYS A 430 -33.90 4.79 -2.18
C LYS A 430 -34.50 5.52 -3.40
N SER A 431 -35.49 6.38 -3.18
CA SER A 431 -36.14 7.17 -4.23
C SER A 431 -35.23 8.30 -4.72
N GLY A 432 -34.60 9.04 -3.79
CA GLY A 432 -33.63 10.08 -4.12
C GLY A 432 -32.42 9.54 -4.90
N ARG A 433 -31.92 8.35 -4.53
CA ARG A 433 -30.87 7.65 -5.28
C ARG A 433 -31.26 7.34 -6.72
N ASN A 434 -32.48 6.84 -6.95
CA ASN A 434 -32.97 6.55 -8.30
C ASN A 434 -33.11 7.83 -9.13
N ALA A 435 -33.65 8.91 -8.54
CA ALA A 435 -33.75 10.20 -9.20
C ALA A 435 -32.36 10.74 -9.61
N LEU A 436 -31.36 10.60 -8.74
CA LEU A 436 -29.98 10.99 -9.03
C LEU A 436 -29.36 10.17 -10.16
N LYS A 437 -29.56 8.84 -10.16
CA LYS A 437 -29.08 7.98 -11.26
C LYS A 437 -29.71 8.35 -12.61
N THR A 438 -31.02 8.62 -12.61
CA THR A 438 -31.73 9.08 -13.82
C THR A 438 -31.16 10.41 -14.30
N PHE A 439 -30.95 11.37 -13.40
CA PHE A 439 -30.34 12.65 -13.74
C PHE A 439 -28.94 12.49 -14.34
N ILE A 440 -28.06 11.71 -13.72
CA ILE A 440 -26.71 11.46 -14.24
C ILE A 440 -26.75 10.84 -15.64
N ARG A 441 -27.64 9.86 -15.86
CA ARG A 441 -27.79 9.21 -17.17
C ARG A 441 -28.33 10.15 -18.23
N GLU A 442 -29.40 10.88 -17.94
CA GLU A 442 -30.17 11.64 -18.93
C GLU A 442 -29.63 13.05 -19.15
N LYS A 443 -29.05 13.67 -18.13
CA LYS A 443 -28.56 15.06 -18.18
C LYS A 443 -27.05 15.16 -18.30
N LEU A 444 -26.30 14.20 -17.75
CA LEU A 444 -24.83 14.17 -17.88
C LEU A 444 -24.34 13.16 -18.92
N GLY A 445 -25.22 12.29 -19.44
CA GLY A 445 -24.87 11.33 -20.50
C GLY A 445 -23.96 10.18 -20.04
N ILE A 446 -23.86 9.94 -18.73
CA ILE A 446 -22.95 8.92 -18.18
C ILE A 446 -23.69 7.58 -18.04
N ALA A 447 -23.15 6.54 -18.69
CA ALA A 447 -23.69 5.18 -18.63
C ALA A 447 -23.14 4.42 -17.41
N PHE A 448 -23.98 3.60 -16.79
CA PHE A 448 -23.61 2.75 -15.66
C PHE A 448 -23.37 1.30 -16.11
N GLY A 449 -22.29 0.66 -15.66
CA GLY A 449 -22.14 -0.81 -15.72
C GLY A 449 -21.30 -1.39 -16.86
N VAL A 450 -20.24 -0.71 -17.34
CA VAL A 450 -19.25 -1.33 -18.23
C VAL A 450 -18.15 -1.98 -17.38
N PRO A 451 -17.94 -3.32 -17.40
CA PRO A 451 -16.90 -3.96 -16.62
C PRO A 451 -15.49 -3.53 -17.08
N GLU A 452 -14.58 -3.33 -16.12
CA GLU A 452 -13.20 -2.86 -16.30
C GLU A 452 -12.40 -3.62 -17.38
N GLY A 453 -12.71 -4.90 -17.59
CA GLY A 453 -12.05 -5.72 -18.61
C GLY A 453 -12.38 -5.35 -20.06
N SER A 454 -13.39 -4.51 -20.33
CA SER A 454 -13.87 -4.27 -21.70
C SER A 454 -13.35 -3.00 -22.37
N ALA A 455 -12.81 -2.04 -21.62
CA ALA A 455 -12.27 -0.80 -22.19
C ALA A 455 -10.84 -0.99 -22.76
N LYS A 456 -9.95 -1.69 -22.03
CA LYS A 456 -8.62 -2.04 -22.54
C LYS A 456 -8.66 -3.15 -23.59
N VAL A 457 -9.62 -4.08 -23.53
CA VAL A 457 -9.78 -5.15 -24.54
C VAL A 457 -10.37 -4.63 -25.85
N ARG A 458 -11.19 -3.56 -25.84
CA ARG A 458 -11.63 -2.91 -27.10
C ARG A 458 -10.51 -2.14 -27.80
N ALA A 459 -9.64 -1.46 -27.04
CA ALA A 459 -8.51 -0.74 -27.64
C ALA A 459 -7.45 -1.69 -28.26
N VAL A 460 -7.40 -2.95 -27.83
CA VAL A 460 -6.46 -3.97 -28.36
C VAL A 460 -7.07 -4.79 -29.50
N LEU A 461 -8.38 -4.72 -29.75
CA LEU A 461 -9.07 -5.54 -30.77
C LEU A 461 -9.63 -4.77 -31.98
N ASP A 462 -9.60 -3.43 -32.01
CA ASP A 462 -9.99 -2.66 -33.19
C ASP A 462 -8.76 -2.31 -34.06
N LEU A 463 -8.25 -3.33 -34.77
CA LEU A 463 -7.58 -3.12 -36.05
C LEU A 463 -8.67 -2.83 -37.10
N ASP A 464 -8.64 -1.60 -37.63
CA ASP A 464 -9.28 -1.13 -38.89
C ASP A 464 -10.81 -1.29 -39.07
N HIS A 465 -11.62 -0.29 -38.64
CA HIS A 465 -12.69 0.34 -39.45
C HIS A 465 -13.48 1.45 -38.67
N PRO A 466 -14.15 2.41 -39.37
CA PRO A 466 -14.65 3.64 -38.77
C PRO A 466 -15.89 3.42 -37.90
N LEU A 467 -15.86 4.02 -36.72
CA LEU A 467 -16.90 4.00 -35.69
C LEU A 467 -18.27 4.50 -36.21
N ILE A 468 -19.23 3.59 -36.30
CA ILE A 468 -20.66 3.91 -36.25
C ILE A 468 -21.00 4.17 -34.77
N ILE A 469 -21.36 5.41 -34.45
CA ILE A 469 -21.96 5.82 -33.18
C ILE A 469 -23.41 5.28 -33.16
N PRO A 470 -23.84 4.42 -32.20
CA PRO A 470 -25.22 4.00 -32.16
C PRO A 470 -26.08 5.04 -31.43
N GLY A 471 -26.49 6.05 -32.20
CA GLY A 471 -27.66 6.87 -31.96
C GLY A 471 -28.44 6.99 -33.25
N LYS A 472 -29.60 6.32 -33.31
CA LYS A 472 -30.59 6.28 -34.43
C LYS A 472 -30.29 5.32 -35.59
N SER A 473 -30.88 4.11 -35.50
CA SER A 473 -31.69 3.55 -36.61
C SER A 473 -32.40 2.28 -36.12
N GLN A 474 -33.73 2.30 -36.11
CA GLN A 474 -34.54 1.09 -36.19
C GLN A 474 -34.18 0.37 -37.50
N GLY A 475 -33.84 -0.91 -37.43
CA GLY A 475 -33.56 -1.73 -38.60
C GLY A 475 -33.32 -3.18 -38.20
N GLN A 476 -34.15 -4.07 -38.74
CA GLN A 476 -34.24 -5.49 -38.43
C GLN A 476 -32.92 -6.25 -38.62
N PHE A 477 -32.49 -7.02 -37.61
CA PHE A 477 -31.69 -8.23 -37.85
C PHE A 477 -32.61 -9.44 -37.69
N LYS A 478 -33.19 -9.87 -38.81
CA LYS A 478 -33.74 -11.21 -38.96
C LYS A 478 -32.55 -12.13 -39.30
N ASP A 479 -32.36 -13.13 -38.45
CA ASP A 479 -31.82 -14.46 -38.73
C ASP A 479 -30.60 -14.87 -37.88
N PRO A 480 -30.84 -15.54 -36.72
CA PRO A 480 -29.78 -16.09 -35.86
C PRO A 480 -29.00 -17.25 -36.50
N ALA A 481 -29.46 -17.83 -37.62
CA ALA A 481 -28.79 -18.95 -38.26
C ALA A 481 -27.50 -18.52 -38.99
N ALA A 482 -27.48 -17.33 -39.58
CA ALA A 482 -26.31 -16.81 -40.29
C ALA A 482 -25.15 -16.44 -39.36
N ALA A 483 -25.44 -16.08 -38.11
CA ALA A 483 -24.43 -15.82 -37.09
C ALA A 483 -23.73 -17.11 -36.64
N ARG A 484 -24.47 -18.23 -36.51
CA ARG A 484 -23.90 -19.53 -36.10
C ARG A 484 -22.99 -20.14 -37.17
N GLN A 485 -23.37 -20.06 -38.45
CA GLN A 485 -22.53 -20.56 -39.54
C GLN A 485 -21.18 -19.83 -39.65
N ARG A 486 -21.12 -18.54 -39.30
CA ARG A 486 -19.85 -17.79 -39.27
C ARG A 486 -18.95 -18.20 -38.11
N THR A 487 -19.52 -18.49 -36.95
CA THR A 487 -18.75 -18.98 -35.79
C THR A 487 -18.21 -20.39 -36.02
N GLU A 488 -19.00 -21.28 -36.62
CA GLU A 488 -18.57 -22.65 -36.94
C GLU A 488 -17.47 -22.68 -38.02
N ALA A 489 -17.51 -21.78 -39.01
CA ALA A 489 -16.44 -21.64 -40.01
C ALA A 489 -15.11 -21.12 -39.41
N LEU A 490 -15.18 -20.27 -38.37
CA LEU A 490 -14.01 -19.75 -37.65
C LEU A 490 -13.37 -20.80 -36.71
N HIS A 491 -14.16 -21.70 -36.14
CA HIS A 491 -13.64 -22.81 -35.32
C HIS A 491 -12.98 -23.92 -36.16
N ALA A 492 -13.29 -24.03 -37.45
CA ALA A 492 -12.71 -25.04 -38.35
C ALA A 492 -11.32 -24.68 -38.91
N GLN A 493 -10.79 -23.47 -38.65
CA GLN A 493 -9.51 -22.98 -39.18
C GLN A 493 -8.39 -22.84 -38.12
N VAL A 494 -8.54 -23.47 -36.96
CA VAL A 494 -7.41 -23.64 -36.01
C VAL A 494 -6.81 -25.03 -36.24
N PRO A 495 -5.58 -25.15 -36.77
CA PRO A 495 -4.92 -26.45 -36.84
C PRO A 495 -4.51 -26.87 -35.43
N ILE A 496 -5.18 -27.91 -34.92
CA ILE A 496 -4.77 -28.63 -33.72
C ILE A 496 -3.64 -29.58 -34.14
N ASP A 497 -2.41 -29.16 -33.96
CA ASP A 497 -1.24 -30.05 -33.98
C ASP A 497 -0.63 -30.06 -32.58
N LEU A 498 -1.20 -30.88 -31.69
CA LEU A 498 -0.67 -31.18 -30.35
C LEU A 498 -1.15 -32.56 -29.88
N ALA A 499 -1.10 -33.54 -30.79
CA ALA A 499 -1.49 -34.92 -30.49
C ALA A 499 -0.49 -35.94 -31.04
N HIS A 500 0.83 -35.73 -30.86
CA HIS A 500 1.85 -36.76 -31.12
C HIS A 500 3.16 -36.61 -30.30
N ALA A 501 3.10 -36.09 -29.06
CA ALA A 501 4.32 -35.98 -28.21
C ALA A 501 4.37 -36.95 -27.01
N PHE A 502 3.34 -37.77 -26.80
CA PHE A 502 3.34 -38.74 -25.69
C PHE A 502 2.69 -40.04 -26.12
N ASP A 503 3.43 -40.81 -26.93
CA ASP A 503 3.26 -42.26 -27.04
C ASP A 503 4.58 -42.85 -27.55
N GLU A 504 5.41 -43.33 -26.63
CA GLU A 504 6.03 -44.65 -26.75
C GLU A 504 6.55 -45.12 -25.38
N PRO A 505 6.12 -46.31 -24.92
CA PRO A 505 6.71 -47.02 -23.78
C PRO A 505 7.64 -48.14 -24.28
N ASP A 506 8.88 -48.21 -23.78
CA ASP A 506 9.65 -49.46 -23.67
C ASP A 506 10.87 -49.21 -22.76
N LYS A 507 10.99 -49.89 -21.61
CA LYS A 507 11.58 -51.22 -21.42
C LYS A 507 13.04 -51.34 -21.90
N SER A 508 13.94 -50.94 -21.00
CA SER A 508 15.09 -51.76 -20.55
C SER A 508 15.66 -51.19 -19.26
#